data_AF-A0A9P9WZQ7-F1
#
_entry.id   AF-A0A9P9WZQ7-F1
#
_cell.length_a   1.000
_cell.length_b   1.000
_cell.length_c   1.000
_cell.angle_alpha   90.00
_cell.angle_beta   90.00
_cell.angle_gamma   90.00
#
_symmetry.space_group_name_H-M   'P 1'
#
loop_
_entity.id
_entity.type
_entity.pdbx_description
1 polymer ?
#
loop_
_entity_poly.entity_id
_entity_poly.type
_entity_poly.pdbx_seq_one_letter_code
_entity_poly.pdbx_strand_id
1 'polypeptide(L)' 'ACQKANIAPPVFQLVSDRRGGRTAWSSRVTVHRRTLSARFWYDGKNTNNAKEDAAEMALDYLTGSNAGKSTYVQSR' A
#
# COMPACT_ATOMS: atom_id res chain seq x y z
N ALA A 1 -10.85 11.76 1.48
CA ALA A 1 -11.70 10.65 1.98
C ALA A 1 -11.65 10.53 3.50
N CYS A 2 -10.50 10.18 4.11
CA CYS A 2 -10.41 9.89 5.56
C CYS A 2 -10.93 11.01 6.48
N GLN A 3 -10.54 12.27 6.22
CA GLN A 3 -10.99 13.42 7.02
C GLN A 3 -12.52 13.58 7.04
N LYS A 4 -13.18 13.44 5.89
CA LYS A 4 -14.65 13.54 5.78
C LYS A 4 -15.36 12.37 6.49
N ALA A 5 -14.69 11.23 6.59
CA ALA A 5 -15.20 10.03 7.26
C ALA A 5 -14.81 9.95 8.74
N ASN A 6 -14.19 10.99 9.32
CA ASN A 6 -13.64 11.00 10.68
C ASN A 6 -12.69 9.82 10.97
N ILE A 7 -11.95 9.38 9.95
CA ILE A 7 -10.92 8.35 10.07
C ILE A 7 -9.58 9.07 10.21
N ALA A 8 -8.72 8.57 11.12
CA ALA A 8 -7.36 9.06 11.26
C ALA A 8 -6.62 9.11 9.91
N PRO A 9 -5.74 10.11 9.68
CA PRO A 9 -4.97 10.19 8.45
C PRO A 9 -4.21 8.89 8.17
N PRO A 10 -4.11 8.46 6.90
CA PRO A 10 -3.39 7.24 6.55
C PRO A 10 -1.89 7.39 6.85
N VAL A 11 -1.29 6.38 7.46
CA VAL A 11 0.15 6.34 7.76
C VAL A 11 0.84 5.45 6.74
N PHE A 12 1.80 6.01 6.00
CA PHE A 12 2.55 5.28 4.98
C PHE A 12 3.92 4.83 5.49
N GLN A 13 4.31 3.61 5.14
CA GLN A 13 5.64 3.07 5.39
C GLN A 13 6.24 2.58 4.07
N LEU A 14 7.39 3.14 3.70
CA LEU A 14 8.15 2.69 2.54
C LEU A 14 8.98 1.46 2.92
N VAL A 15 9.00 0.45 2.03
CA VAL A 15 9.69 -0.84 2.23
C VAL A 15 10.65 -1.05 1.06
N SER A 16 11.86 -1.54 1.32
CA SER A 16 12.85 -1.83 0.30
C SER A 16 13.32 -3.28 0.35
N ASP A 17 13.73 -3.79 -0.80
CA ASP A 17 14.24 -5.15 -1.00
C ASP A 17 15.45 -5.10 -1.96
N ARG A 18 16.59 -5.69 -1.57
CA ARG A 18 17.83 -5.68 -2.34
C ARG A 18 17.86 -6.87 -3.30
N ARG A 19 17.80 -6.61 -4.61
CA ARG A 19 17.74 -7.62 -5.68
C ARG A 19 18.96 -7.52 -6.60
N GLY A 20 20.01 -8.26 -6.26
CA GLY A 20 21.15 -8.52 -7.16
C GLY A 20 21.75 -7.27 -7.82
N GLY A 21 21.91 -6.18 -7.06
CA GLY A 21 22.47 -4.90 -7.53
C GLY A 21 21.46 -3.77 -7.69
N ARG A 22 20.15 -4.06 -7.75
CA ARG A 22 19.07 -3.07 -7.72
C ARG A 22 18.35 -3.11 -6.37
N THR A 23 17.68 -2.01 -6.02
CA THR A 23 16.77 -1.97 -4.87
C THR A 23 15.36 -1.80 -5.38
N ALA A 24 14.51 -2.78 -5.08
CA ALA A 24 13.08 -2.72 -5.30
C ALA A 24 12.42 -1.99 -4.12
N TRP A 25 11.42 -1.17 -4.41
CA TRP A 25 10.69 -0.39 -3.41
C TRP A 25 9.19 -0.68 -3.48
N SER A 26 8.56 -0.78 -2.32
CA SER A 26 7.12 -0.93 -2.16
C SER A 26 6.64 -0.05 -1.02
N SER A 27 5.34 0.04 -0.79
CA SER A 27 4.77 0.84 0.30
C SER A 27 3.68 0.07 1.02
N ARG A 28 3.52 0.36 2.30
CA ARG A 28 2.37 -0.05 3.11
C ARG A 28 1.62 1.19 3.58
N VAL A 29 0.32 1.07 3.72
CA VAL A 29 -0.54 2.10 4.32
C VAL A 29 -1.33 1.49 5.45
N THR A 30 -1.37 2.18 6.58
CA THR A 30 -2.24 1.83 7.70
C THR A 30 -3.38 2.83 7.77
N VAL A 31 -4.61 2.33 7.65
CA VAL A 31 -5.86 3.11 7.72
C VAL A 31 -6.91 2.32 8.47
N HIS A 32 -7.67 2.97 9.35
CA HIS A 32 -8.76 2.32 10.11
C HIS A 32 -8.36 0.98 10.77
N ARG A 33 -7.16 0.94 11.40
CA ARG A 33 -6.57 -0.26 12.04
C ARG A 33 -6.27 -1.43 11.09
N ARG A 34 -6.30 -1.21 9.78
CA ARG A 34 -5.91 -2.17 8.76
C ARG A 34 -4.65 -1.70 8.05
N THR A 35 -3.67 -2.60 7.90
CA THR A 35 -2.49 -2.37 7.06
C THR A 35 -2.67 -3.05 5.72
N LEU A 36 -2.47 -2.30 4.64
CA LEU A 36 -2.57 -2.75 3.26
C LEU A 36 -1.24 -2.45 2.57
N SER A 37 -0.83 -3.30 1.65
CA SER A 37 0.43 -3.14 0.91
C SER A 37 0.15 -2.78 -0.54
N ALA A 38 1.05 -2.04 -1.16
CA ALA A 38 1.12 -1.91 -2.60
C ALA A 38 1.20 -3.31 -3.24
N ARG A 39 0.60 -3.45 -4.41
CA ARG A 39 0.52 -4.68 -5.20
C ARG A 39 1.87 -5.00 -5.84
N PHE A 40 2.64 -3.97 -6.17
CA PHE A 40 3.87 -4.12 -6.94
C PHE A 40 5.11 -3.59 -6.23
N TRP A 41 6.26 -3.92 -6.83
CA TRP A 41 7.57 -3.37 -6.50
C TRP A 41 8.00 -2.42 -7.62
N TYR A 42 8.60 -1.31 -7.23
CA TYR A 42 8.94 -0.18 -8.07
C TYR A 42 10.44 0.14 -7.97
N ASP A 43 10.98 0.82 -8.97
CA ASP A 43 12.33 1.39 -8.86
C ASP A 43 12.37 2.55 -7.85
N GLY A 44 13.54 2.89 -7.33
CA GLY A 44 13.70 3.96 -6.33
C GLY A 44 13.22 5.35 -6.79
N LYS A 45 13.23 5.61 -8.10
CA LYS A 45 12.66 6.83 -8.70
C LYS A 45 11.12 6.87 -8.67
N ASN A 46 10.47 5.73 -8.44
CA ASN A 46 9.02 5.53 -8.52
C ASN A 46 8.41 5.21 -7.14
N THR A 47 9.01 5.68 -6.05
CA THR A 47 8.50 5.45 -4.68
C THR A 47 7.16 6.12 -4.40
N ASN A 48 6.83 7.20 -5.12
CA ASN A 48 5.49 7.80 -5.08
C ASN A 48 4.44 6.87 -5.68
N ASN A 49 4.72 6.22 -6.81
CA ASN A 49 3.82 5.24 -7.40
C ASN A 49 3.54 4.08 -6.41
N ALA A 50 4.55 3.66 -5.64
CA ALA A 50 4.35 2.67 -4.58
C ALA A 50 3.39 3.17 -3.49
N LYS A 51 3.48 4.44 -3.09
CA LYS A 51 2.54 5.04 -2.12
C LYS A 51 1.13 5.17 -2.69
N GLU A 52 0.99 5.59 -3.94
CA GLU A 52 -0.29 5.71 -4.63
C GLU A 52 -0.98 4.35 -4.77
N ASP A 53 -0.23 3.31 -5.13
CA ASP A 53 -0.74 1.93 -5.22
C ASP A 53 -1.25 1.41 -3.86
N ALA A 54 -0.49 1.65 -2.78
CA ALA A 54 -0.97 1.36 -1.43
C ALA A 54 -2.22 2.18 -1.07
N ALA A 55 -2.29 3.45 -1.47
CA ALA A 55 -3.44 4.32 -1.22
C ALA A 55 -4.69 3.85 -1.97
N GLU A 56 -4.56 3.35 -3.20
CA GLU A 56 -5.63 2.73 -3.97
C GLU A 56 -6.20 1.51 -3.22
N MET A 57 -5.32 0.63 -2.72
CA MET A 57 -5.74 -0.51 -1.89
C MET A 57 -6.49 -0.07 -0.63
N ALA A 58 -6.05 1.01 0.02
CA ALA A 58 -6.75 1.59 1.16
C ALA A 58 -8.10 2.19 0.81
N LEU A 59 -8.20 2.86 -0.33
CA LEU A 59 -9.46 3.44 -0.78
C LEU A 59 -10.47 2.34 -1.08
N ASP A 60 -10.09 1.32 -1.85
CA ASP A 60 -10.91 0.16 -2.17
C ASP A 60 -11.44 -0.54 -0.91
N TYR A 61 -10.59 -0.67 0.11
CA TYR A 61 -10.97 -1.22 1.42
C TYR A 61 -12.02 -0.35 2.14
N LEU A 62 -11.85 0.97 2.14
CA LEU A 62 -12.76 1.90 2.82
C LEU A 62 -14.11 2.06 2.11
N THR A 63 -14.12 1.98 0.78
CA THR A 63 -15.34 2.16 -0.03
C THR A 63 -16.07 0.85 -0.31
N GLY A 64 -15.51 -0.29 0.10
CA GLY A 64 -16.05 -1.62 -0.20
C GLY A 64 -16.00 -1.96 -1.70
N SER A 65 -15.19 -1.24 -2.49
CA SER A 65 -15.16 -1.34 -3.95
C SER A 65 -14.47 -2.61 -4.47
N ASN A 66 -13.91 -3.45 -3.60
CA ASN A 66 -13.36 -4.75 -3.99
C ASN A 66 -13.42 -5.79 -2.84
N ALA A 67 -14.55 -6.46 -2.68
CA ALA A 67 -14.65 -7.73 -1.95
C ALA A 67 -14.00 -8.92 -2.71
N GLY A 68 -13.25 -8.68 -3.80
CA GLY A 68 -12.86 -9.71 -4.76
C GLY A 68 -11.40 -9.73 -5.23
N LYS A 69 -10.47 -8.99 -4.60
CA LYS A 69 -9.03 -9.13 -4.90
C LYS A 69 -8.27 -9.62 -3.66
N SER A 70 -8.48 -10.90 -3.35
CA SER A 70 -7.76 -11.62 -2.30
C SER A 70 -6.28 -11.75 -2.65
N THR A 71 -5.48 -10.95 -1.92
CA THR A 71 -4.15 -11.24 -1.38
C THR A 71 -3.21 -12.16 -2.16
N TYR A 72 -2.12 -11.58 -2.66
CA TYR A 72 -0.83 -12.27 -2.61
C TYR A 72 -0.57 -12.65 -1.15
N VAL A 73 -0.56 -13.95 -0.87
CA VAL A 73 -0.19 -14.54 0.40
C VAL A 73 1.27 -14.18 0.66
N GLN A 74 1.52 -13.31 1.63
CA GLN A 74 2.86 -13.09 2.17
C GLN A 74 3.16 -14.28 3.09
N SER A 75 3.59 -15.40 2.50
CA SER A 75 4.17 -16.52 3.23
C SER A 75 5.54 -16.11 3.78
N ARG A 76 5.79 -16.53 5.03
CA ARG A 76 6.98 -16.25 5.84
C ARG A 76 8.29 -16.54 5.13
#